data_AF-A0A9E2E5F6-F1
#
_entry.id   AF-A0A9E2E5F6-F1
#
_cell.length_a   1.000
_cell.length_b   1.000
_cell.length_c   1.000
_cell.angle_alpha   90.00
_cell.angle_beta   90.00
_cell.angle_gamma   90.00
#
_symmetry.space_group_name_H-M   'P 1'
#
loop_
_entity.id
_entity.type
_entity.pdbx_description
1 polymer ?
#
loop_
_entity_poly.entity_id
_entity_poly.type
_entity_poly.pdbx_seq_one_letter_code
_entity_poly.pdbx_strand_id
1 'polypeptide(L)'
;VNANGPFPGGGGGSTEFFTAGVGTTGDHLQWASDNADGAWFGVTGEGGSGNSGDFRAHIGGARQAAESGAYAAGTTGDSRNNTNAHYADAFPGQSPPAAQAAAFPDKQIGALANGAVGFAWRQVTISKIGDSVTWAIDGVTIATLGQALGAFTTEGNIFIGYYDAFSSVSDNRATSFGLVDNIRVVEIITPLFGDNFDADSSGDWMVHKSTDDTAVTFGYDYSADGIPSAPNSDGSTIGIKLEANIAAPTGAEAISISPVGGNFTGDYQLNFDMWVNANGPFPGGGGGSTEFFTAGVGTTGDHLQWASDNADGAWFGVTGEGGSGNSGDFRAHIGGARQDAESGAYAAGTTGDSRNNTNAHYADAFLGQIPPAAQAAAFPDKQIGALASGAVGFAWRQVSITKIGDSVTWTIDGVTIATLGQALGAFTTEGNIFVGYYDAFSSVSDNQATSFGLVDNLVVHDLGADDEEAVLEITTINVSENSVELRVSLAGGDLSPGQLSLQSMAALGGAFADVTKASVEAEAGGFKITAPAPNAGQQFYRVKF
;
A
#
# COMPACT_ATOMS: atom_id res chain seq x y z
N VAL A 1 8.71 26.85 -10.58
CA VAL A 1 9.57 27.30 -11.71
C VAL A 1 9.65 28.83 -11.69
N ASN A 2 10.81 29.44 -11.90
CA ASN A 2 10.91 30.90 -12.04
C ASN A 2 10.73 31.30 -13.51
N ALA A 3 10.44 32.57 -13.77
CA ALA A 3 10.20 33.08 -15.12
C ALA A 3 10.91 34.42 -15.35
N ASN A 4 11.27 34.68 -16.59
CA ASN A 4 11.78 35.98 -17.02
C ASN A 4 10.69 36.73 -17.81
N GLY A 5 10.47 38.01 -17.48
CA GLY A 5 9.41 38.84 -18.06
C GLY A 5 9.93 39.88 -19.06
N PRO A 6 9.08 40.85 -19.46
CA PRO A 6 7.82 41.25 -18.82
C PRO A 6 6.65 40.29 -19.07
N PHE A 7 5.68 40.26 -18.15
CA PHE A 7 4.53 39.35 -18.20
C PHE A 7 3.26 40.03 -18.73
N PRO A 8 2.35 39.28 -19.39
CA PRO A 8 2.33 37.81 -19.54
C PRO A 8 3.18 37.26 -20.70
N GLY A 9 3.79 38.10 -21.52
CA GLY A 9 4.47 37.67 -22.77
C GLY A 9 5.78 36.91 -22.59
N GLY A 10 6.44 37.04 -21.43
CA GLY A 10 7.77 36.49 -21.19
C GLY A 10 8.89 37.37 -21.79
N GLY A 11 10.09 37.22 -21.25
CA GLY A 11 11.31 37.86 -21.73
C GLY A 11 11.85 37.21 -23.01
N GLY A 12 12.80 37.87 -23.67
CA GLY A 12 13.42 37.29 -24.86
C GLY A 12 14.19 36.02 -24.52
N GLY A 13 13.87 34.90 -25.18
CA GLY A 13 14.55 33.61 -24.97
C GLY A 13 14.34 33.00 -23.58
N SER A 14 13.22 33.28 -22.92
CA SER A 14 12.96 32.88 -21.53
C SER A 14 12.33 31.50 -21.34
N THR A 15 11.89 30.83 -22.42
CA THR A 15 11.08 29.62 -22.31
C THR A 15 11.95 28.40 -22.04
N GLU A 16 11.99 28.02 -20.76
CA GLU A 16 12.73 26.88 -20.24
C GLU A 16 11.78 25.94 -19.50
N PHE A 17 12.13 24.67 -19.44
CA PHE A 17 11.30 23.61 -18.89
C PHE A 17 11.92 23.06 -17.62
N PHE A 18 11.16 23.10 -16.54
CA PHE A 18 11.40 22.22 -15.42
C PHE A 18 10.92 20.81 -15.78
N THR A 19 11.72 19.80 -15.48
CA THR A 19 11.43 18.41 -15.85
C THR A 19 11.56 17.45 -14.69
N ALA A 20 10.78 16.39 -14.74
CA ALA A 20 10.91 15.24 -13.85
C ALA A 20 10.34 14.00 -14.55
N GLY A 21 10.80 12.83 -14.13
CA GLY A 21 10.35 11.57 -14.71
C GLY A 21 10.82 10.36 -13.93
N VAL A 22 10.38 9.21 -14.41
CA VAL A 22 10.59 7.90 -13.76
C VAL A 22 10.98 6.86 -14.80
N GLY A 23 11.52 5.74 -14.33
CA GLY A 23 11.86 4.60 -15.17
C GLY A 23 13.06 4.85 -16.07
N THR A 24 14.00 5.69 -15.64
CA THR A 24 15.23 5.96 -16.39
C THR A 24 16.37 5.04 -15.95
N THR A 25 17.38 4.80 -16.77
CA THR A 25 18.60 4.12 -16.31
C THR A 25 19.38 4.96 -15.29
N GLY A 26 19.30 6.29 -15.40
CA GLY A 26 20.01 7.25 -14.55
C GLY A 26 21.48 7.46 -14.92
N ASP A 27 21.95 6.95 -16.07
CA ASP A 27 23.35 7.06 -16.51
C ASP A 27 23.59 8.10 -17.62
N HIS A 28 22.54 8.80 -18.06
CA HIS A 28 22.62 9.85 -19.07
C HIS A 28 21.61 10.98 -18.83
N LEU A 29 21.78 12.08 -19.56
CA LEU A 29 20.91 13.25 -19.50
C LEU A 29 19.56 12.97 -20.15
N GLN A 30 18.49 13.30 -19.44
CA GLN A 30 17.12 13.26 -19.96
C GLN A 30 16.76 14.58 -20.64
N TRP A 31 16.64 14.54 -21.96
CA TRP A 31 16.22 15.65 -22.80
C TRP A 31 15.69 15.12 -24.13
N ALA A 32 15.03 15.97 -24.95
CA ALA A 32 14.43 15.57 -26.21
C ALA A 32 15.48 15.15 -27.28
N SER A 33 16.07 13.98 -27.10
CA SER A 33 17.12 13.36 -27.93
C SER A 33 16.94 11.85 -27.97
N ASP A 34 17.56 11.19 -28.96
CA ASP A 34 17.44 9.74 -29.19
C ASP A 34 17.97 8.88 -28.03
N ASN A 35 18.77 9.45 -27.13
CA ASN A 35 19.34 8.72 -26.01
C ASN A 35 18.45 8.74 -24.76
N ALA A 36 17.43 9.60 -24.68
CA ALA A 36 16.58 9.67 -23.49
C ALA A 36 15.68 8.44 -23.37
N ASP A 37 15.39 8.05 -22.14
CA ASP A 37 14.60 6.88 -21.78
C ASP A 37 13.50 7.21 -20.75
N GLY A 38 12.78 6.17 -20.30
CA GLY A 38 11.70 6.31 -19.32
C GLY A 38 10.50 7.14 -19.80
N ALA A 39 9.69 7.53 -18.82
CA ALA A 39 8.52 8.40 -19.00
C ALA A 39 8.72 9.68 -18.19
N TRP A 40 8.62 10.84 -18.86
CA TRP A 40 8.96 12.11 -18.23
C TRP A 40 8.17 13.29 -18.75
N PHE A 41 8.18 14.36 -17.95
CA PHE A 41 7.32 15.51 -18.14
C PHE A 41 8.10 16.81 -18.03
N GLY A 42 7.60 17.86 -18.68
CA GLY A 42 8.19 19.19 -18.64
C GLY A 42 7.13 20.28 -18.57
N VAL A 43 7.40 21.33 -17.79
CA VAL A 43 6.54 22.53 -17.69
C VAL A 43 7.31 23.83 -17.80
N THR A 44 6.76 24.82 -18.52
CA THR A 44 7.30 26.20 -18.55
C THR A 44 6.80 27.00 -17.35
N GLY A 45 7.62 27.92 -16.85
CA GLY A 45 7.23 28.80 -15.74
C GLY A 45 6.22 29.87 -16.17
N GLU A 46 6.42 30.42 -17.36
CA GLU A 46 5.73 31.62 -17.84
C GLU A 46 4.53 31.34 -18.76
N GLY A 47 4.39 30.13 -19.29
CA GLY A 47 3.32 29.78 -20.23
C GLY A 47 3.51 30.38 -21.63
N GLY A 48 4.74 30.73 -22.01
CA GLY A 48 5.07 31.50 -23.21
C GLY A 48 5.43 30.66 -24.44
N SER A 49 5.31 29.34 -24.37
CA SER A 49 5.85 28.43 -25.40
C SER A 49 5.01 28.37 -26.70
N GLY A 50 3.85 29.03 -26.71
CA GLY A 50 2.92 29.06 -27.84
C GLY A 50 2.51 27.65 -28.28
N ASN A 51 2.46 27.41 -29.59
CA ASN A 51 2.07 26.10 -30.14
C ASN A 51 3.06 24.95 -29.83
N SER A 52 4.20 25.25 -29.20
CA SER A 52 5.15 24.22 -28.79
C SER A 52 4.75 23.52 -27.48
N GLY A 53 3.73 24.01 -26.78
CA GLY A 53 3.14 23.42 -25.59
C GLY A 53 3.93 23.71 -24.31
N ASP A 54 3.24 24.27 -23.32
CA ASP A 54 3.77 24.61 -22.00
C ASP A 54 3.87 23.37 -21.12
N PHE A 55 2.95 22.43 -21.30
CA PHE A 55 2.99 21.11 -20.68
C PHE A 55 3.45 20.07 -21.70
N ARG A 56 4.50 19.33 -21.36
CA ARG A 56 5.11 18.31 -22.21
C ARG A 56 5.11 16.97 -21.50
N ALA A 57 4.73 15.93 -22.23
CA ALA A 57 4.87 14.54 -21.83
C ALA A 57 5.74 13.82 -22.86
N HIS A 58 6.66 12.98 -22.40
CA HIS A 58 7.68 12.34 -23.20
C HIS A 58 7.82 10.86 -22.85
N ILE A 59 8.04 10.04 -23.88
CA ILE A 59 8.46 8.64 -23.77
C ILE A 59 9.83 8.55 -24.46
N GLY A 60 10.87 8.33 -23.67
CA GLY A 60 12.26 8.54 -24.10
C GLY A 60 12.46 9.92 -24.75
N GLY A 61 13.08 9.97 -25.92
CA GLY A 61 13.24 11.21 -26.68
C GLY A 61 11.95 11.77 -27.31
N ALA A 62 10.88 10.97 -27.40
CA ALA A 62 9.68 11.30 -28.17
C ALA A 62 8.68 12.11 -27.36
N ARG A 63 8.41 13.35 -27.79
CA ARG A 63 7.36 14.20 -27.23
C ARG A 63 5.99 13.79 -27.73
N GLN A 64 5.03 13.63 -26.83
CA GLN A 64 3.66 13.30 -27.18
C GLN A 64 2.92 14.47 -27.87
N ALA A 65 2.16 14.15 -28.91
CA ALA A 65 1.32 15.09 -29.64
C ALA A 65 0.07 15.47 -28.82
N ALA A 66 -0.57 16.59 -29.12
CA ALA A 66 -1.79 17.00 -28.43
C ALA A 66 -2.92 15.96 -28.63
N GLU A 67 -2.96 15.37 -29.82
CA GLU A 67 -3.96 14.39 -30.27
C GLU A 67 -3.69 12.98 -29.74
N SER A 68 -2.57 12.76 -29.03
CA SER A 68 -2.16 11.42 -28.54
C SER A 68 -3.12 10.83 -27.50
N GLY A 69 -3.93 11.66 -26.85
CA GLY A 69 -4.70 11.28 -25.67
C GLY A 69 -3.88 11.27 -24.38
N ALA A 70 -2.61 11.68 -24.41
CA ALA A 70 -1.77 11.76 -23.21
C ALA A 70 -2.21 12.86 -22.23
N TYR A 71 -2.82 13.94 -22.71
CA TYR A 71 -3.09 15.15 -21.91
C TYR A 71 -4.52 15.15 -21.35
N ALA A 72 -4.65 15.45 -20.06
CA ALA A 72 -5.95 15.50 -19.39
C ALA A 72 -6.87 16.60 -19.92
N ALA A 73 -6.29 17.68 -20.46
CA ALA A 73 -7.02 18.77 -21.11
C ALA A 73 -7.68 18.36 -22.45
N GLY A 74 -7.45 17.14 -22.93
CA GLY A 74 -8.09 16.58 -24.12
C GLY A 74 -7.14 16.44 -25.32
N THR A 75 -7.72 16.29 -26.52
CA THR A 75 -6.99 15.95 -27.75
C THR A 75 -6.90 17.10 -28.76
N THR A 76 -7.27 18.32 -28.37
CA THR A 76 -7.22 19.50 -29.24
C THR A 76 -5.84 20.17 -29.17
N GLY A 77 -5.47 20.93 -30.20
CA GLY A 77 -4.11 21.50 -30.30
C GLY A 77 -3.67 22.41 -29.14
N ASP A 78 -4.64 22.94 -28.37
CA ASP A 78 -4.42 23.74 -27.17
C ASP A 78 -4.29 22.92 -25.88
N SER A 79 -4.46 21.58 -25.91
CA SER A 79 -4.40 20.71 -24.72
C SER A 79 -3.04 20.68 -24.00
N ARG A 80 -2.02 21.32 -24.60
CA ARG A 80 -0.68 21.48 -24.02
C ARG A 80 -0.38 22.89 -23.57
N ASN A 81 -1.28 23.83 -23.84
CA ASN A 81 -1.05 25.25 -23.63
C ASN A 81 -1.69 25.67 -22.31
N ASN A 82 -1.01 26.52 -21.57
CA ASN A 82 -1.51 27.06 -20.30
C ASN A 82 -2.88 27.73 -20.41
N THR A 83 -3.20 28.29 -21.58
CA THR A 83 -4.47 28.97 -21.83
C THR A 83 -5.69 28.06 -21.94
N ASN A 84 -5.52 26.73 -22.02
CA ASN A 84 -6.64 25.81 -21.96
C ASN A 84 -7.34 25.91 -20.59
N ALA A 85 -8.68 25.87 -20.59
CA ALA A 85 -9.50 26.06 -19.38
C ALA A 85 -9.10 25.12 -18.23
N HIS A 86 -8.74 23.86 -18.54
CA HIS A 86 -8.30 22.87 -17.55
C HIS A 86 -7.14 23.37 -16.69
N TYR A 87 -6.19 24.10 -17.28
CA TYR A 87 -5.06 24.68 -16.56
C TYR A 87 -5.36 26.10 -16.08
N ALA A 88 -6.01 26.92 -16.92
CA ALA A 88 -6.29 28.32 -16.62
C ALA A 88 -7.19 28.50 -15.39
N ASP A 89 -8.14 27.59 -15.18
CA ASP A 89 -9.02 27.61 -14.01
C ASP A 89 -8.29 27.11 -12.75
N ALA A 90 -7.35 26.19 -12.91
CA ALA A 90 -6.63 25.56 -11.81
C ALA A 90 -5.42 26.35 -11.29
N PHE A 91 -4.76 27.11 -12.18
CA PHE A 91 -3.55 27.87 -11.84
C PHE A 91 -3.74 29.38 -12.07
N PRO A 92 -4.20 30.13 -11.06
CA PRO A 92 -4.30 31.58 -11.16
C PRO A 92 -2.93 32.23 -11.38
N GLY A 93 -2.88 33.20 -12.30
CA GLY A 93 -1.66 33.93 -12.64
C GLY A 93 -1.00 34.60 -11.43
N GLN A 94 0.32 34.49 -11.33
CA GLN A 94 1.12 35.01 -10.22
C GLN A 94 1.99 36.19 -10.63
N SER A 95 2.14 37.15 -9.72
CA SER A 95 3.12 38.23 -9.86
C SER A 95 4.52 37.76 -9.44
N PRO A 96 5.60 38.35 -9.98
CA PRO A 96 6.95 38.00 -9.57
C PRO A 96 7.19 38.31 -8.08
N PRO A 97 8.06 37.54 -7.39
CA PRO A 97 8.43 37.83 -6.01
C PRO A 97 8.93 39.27 -5.86
N ALA A 98 8.51 39.95 -4.78
CA ALA A 98 8.75 41.39 -4.61
C ALA A 98 10.24 41.78 -4.71
N ALA A 99 11.15 40.94 -4.21
CA ALA A 99 12.59 41.17 -4.31
C ALA A 99 13.10 41.08 -5.76
N GLN A 100 12.55 40.17 -6.58
CA GLN A 100 12.90 40.07 -8.00
C GLN A 100 12.33 41.24 -8.80
N ALA A 101 11.08 41.65 -8.51
CA ALA A 101 10.47 42.84 -9.10
C ALA A 101 11.28 44.11 -8.80
N ALA A 102 11.79 44.25 -7.57
CA ALA A 102 12.63 45.37 -7.17
C ALA A 102 14.04 45.33 -7.80
N ALA A 103 14.63 44.13 -7.94
CA ALA A 103 15.96 43.97 -8.53
C ALA A 103 15.96 44.14 -10.06
N PHE A 104 14.85 43.83 -10.73
CA PHE A 104 14.72 43.86 -12.18
C PHE A 104 13.44 44.61 -12.63
N PRO A 105 13.30 45.91 -12.32
CA PRO A 105 12.04 46.65 -12.49
C PRO A 105 11.54 46.75 -13.94
N ASP A 106 12.45 46.69 -14.92
CA ASP A 106 12.11 46.75 -16.35
C ASP A 106 11.76 45.37 -16.97
N LYS A 107 11.97 44.29 -16.21
CA LYS A 107 11.82 42.90 -16.69
C LYS A 107 10.82 42.09 -15.86
N GLN A 108 10.82 42.25 -14.55
CA GLN A 108 9.96 41.52 -13.61
C GLN A 108 8.72 42.38 -13.28
N ILE A 109 7.93 42.68 -14.30
CA ILE A 109 6.73 43.52 -14.23
C ILE A 109 5.51 42.80 -14.81
N GLY A 110 4.33 43.04 -14.23
CA GLY A 110 3.08 42.39 -14.59
C GLY A 110 2.84 41.11 -13.79
N ALA A 111 1.89 40.30 -14.25
CA ALA A 111 1.58 38.98 -13.70
C ALA A 111 1.56 37.94 -14.82
N LEU A 112 1.91 36.71 -14.49
CA LEU A 112 1.77 35.56 -15.38
C LEU A 112 0.31 35.39 -15.81
N ALA A 113 0.09 34.81 -16.99
CA ALA A 113 -1.24 34.42 -17.43
C ALA A 113 -1.77 33.27 -16.56
N ASN A 114 -3.10 33.16 -16.46
CA ASN A 114 -3.73 31.96 -15.89
C ASN A 114 -3.25 30.70 -16.63
N GLY A 115 -3.09 29.62 -15.88
CA GLY A 115 -2.55 28.34 -16.34
C GLY A 115 -1.04 28.23 -16.24
N ALA A 116 -0.31 29.35 -16.11
CA ALA A 116 1.12 29.33 -15.87
C ALA A 116 1.42 28.92 -14.42
N VAL A 117 2.44 28.08 -14.22
CA VAL A 117 2.76 27.50 -12.90
C VAL A 117 3.87 28.25 -12.15
N GLY A 118 4.45 29.27 -12.77
CA GLY A 118 5.59 30.02 -12.22
C GLY A 118 5.28 30.86 -10.98
N PHE A 119 6.34 31.29 -10.29
CA PHE A 119 6.33 32.14 -9.08
C PHE A 119 5.55 31.62 -7.86
N ALA A 120 5.12 30.37 -7.89
CA ALA A 120 4.56 29.68 -6.73
C ALA A 120 5.33 28.38 -6.44
N TRP A 121 5.34 27.97 -5.16
CA TRP A 121 5.61 26.58 -4.81
C TRP A 121 4.43 25.74 -5.24
N ARG A 122 4.73 24.64 -5.92
CA ARG A 122 3.73 23.71 -6.47
C ARG A 122 4.10 22.30 -6.05
N GLN A 123 3.13 21.54 -5.58
CA GLN A 123 3.32 20.12 -5.32
C GLN A 123 3.29 19.39 -6.66
N VAL A 124 4.37 18.69 -7.00
CA VAL A 124 4.44 17.86 -8.20
C VAL A 124 4.36 16.40 -7.77
N THR A 125 3.41 15.68 -8.37
CA THR A 125 3.23 14.24 -8.15
C THR A 125 3.40 13.52 -9.48
N ILE A 126 4.28 12.52 -9.51
CA ILE A 126 4.36 11.55 -10.61
C ILE A 126 4.07 10.18 -10.02
N SER A 127 2.97 9.58 -10.44
CA SER A 127 2.50 8.28 -9.96
C SER A 127 2.72 7.23 -11.04
N LYS A 128 3.48 6.18 -10.73
CA LYS A 128 3.60 4.99 -11.58
C LYS A 128 2.76 3.87 -10.97
N ILE A 129 1.73 3.43 -11.68
CA ILE A 129 0.83 2.34 -11.27
C ILE A 129 0.68 1.40 -12.46
N GLY A 130 1.07 0.14 -12.27
CA GLY A 130 1.16 -0.83 -13.37
C GLY A 130 1.98 -0.26 -14.54
N ASP A 131 1.38 -0.25 -15.72
CA ASP A 131 1.98 0.19 -16.99
C ASP A 131 1.74 1.67 -17.32
N SER A 132 1.31 2.47 -16.34
CA SER A 132 0.92 3.86 -16.55
C SER A 132 1.68 4.81 -15.61
N VAL A 133 2.04 5.97 -16.14
CA VAL A 133 2.69 7.07 -15.41
C VAL A 133 1.85 8.34 -15.53
N THR A 134 1.34 8.82 -14.41
CA THR A 134 0.48 10.01 -14.34
C THR A 134 1.21 11.15 -13.68
N TRP A 135 1.17 12.33 -14.29
CA TRP A 135 1.74 13.57 -13.77
C TRP A 135 0.64 14.54 -13.33
N ALA A 136 0.76 15.05 -12.11
CA ALA A 136 -0.13 16.05 -11.54
C ALA A 136 0.66 17.20 -10.89
N ILE A 137 0.05 18.38 -10.87
CA ILE A 137 0.54 19.58 -10.18
C ILE A 137 -0.58 20.11 -9.29
N ASP A 138 -0.31 20.27 -7.99
CA ASP A 138 -1.31 20.64 -6.95
C ASP A 138 -2.59 19.77 -7.02
N GLY A 139 -2.43 18.47 -7.27
CA GLY A 139 -3.53 17.51 -7.43
C GLY A 139 -4.24 17.56 -8.79
N VAL A 140 -3.93 18.53 -9.65
CA VAL A 140 -4.50 18.66 -10.99
C VAL A 140 -3.75 17.72 -11.94
N THR A 141 -4.43 16.72 -12.48
CA THR A 141 -3.82 15.81 -13.46
C THR A 141 -3.49 16.58 -14.74
N ILE A 142 -2.25 16.48 -15.20
CA ILE A 142 -1.74 17.15 -16.40
C ILE A 142 -1.67 16.18 -17.58
N ALA A 143 -1.02 15.03 -17.39
CA ALA A 143 -0.84 14.02 -18.42
C ALA A 143 -0.72 12.60 -17.85
N THR A 144 -1.12 11.60 -18.64
CA THR A 144 -0.96 10.17 -18.36
C THR A 144 -0.27 9.51 -19.55
N LEU A 145 0.82 8.80 -19.28
CA LEU A 145 1.57 8.01 -20.26
C LEU A 145 1.35 6.53 -19.98
N GLY A 146 0.71 5.84 -20.92
CA GLY A 146 0.60 4.38 -20.90
C GLY A 146 1.39 3.74 -22.03
N GLN A 147 1.68 2.43 -21.91
CA GLN A 147 2.45 1.68 -22.92
C GLN A 147 1.83 1.69 -24.33
N ALA A 148 0.53 1.99 -24.46
CA ALA A 148 -0.13 2.17 -25.75
C ALA A 148 0.37 3.40 -26.54
N LEU A 149 0.97 4.38 -25.87
CA LEU A 149 1.55 5.59 -26.49
C LEU A 149 3.01 5.40 -26.92
N GLY A 150 3.66 4.36 -26.42
CA GLY A 150 5.07 4.03 -26.69
C GLY A 150 5.65 3.20 -25.55
N ALA A 151 6.65 2.37 -25.87
CA ALA A 151 7.32 1.54 -24.88
C ALA A 151 8.30 2.39 -24.04
N PHE A 152 8.21 2.23 -22.72
CA PHE A 152 9.20 2.71 -21.76
C PHE A 152 9.38 1.70 -20.63
N THR A 153 10.51 1.81 -19.94
CA THR A 153 10.81 1.07 -18.72
C THR A 153 9.93 1.59 -17.58
N THR A 154 9.18 0.68 -16.97
CA THR A 154 8.33 0.93 -15.80
C THR A 154 9.09 0.77 -14.47
N GLU A 155 10.36 0.38 -14.56
CA GLU A 155 11.32 0.24 -13.47
C GLU A 155 12.54 1.11 -13.74
N GLY A 156 13.25 1.52 -12.69
CA GLY A 156 14.49 2.29 -12.80
C GLY A 156 14.52 3.54 -11.93
N ASN A 157 15.45 4.43 -12.24
CA ASN A 157 15.71 5.66 -11.51
C ASN A 157 14.67 6.75 -11.82
N ILE A 158 14.51 7.64 -10.84
CA ILE A 158 13.85 8.92 -11.02
C ILE A 158 14.85 10.00 -11.41
N PHE A 159 14.39 11.07 -12.05
CA PHE A 159 15.21 12.26 -12.23
C PHE A 159 14.40 13.55 -12.05
N ILE A 160 15.13 14.63 -11.78
CA ILE A 160 14.67 16.00 -11.88
C ILE A 160 15.69 16.76 -12.74
N GLY A 161 15.20 17.61 -13.63
CA GLY A 161 16.03 18.38 -14.53
C GLY A 161 15.46 19.76 -14.85
N TYR A 162 16.26 20.53 -15.58
CA TYR A 162 15.87 21.81 -16.13
C TYR A 162 16.51 21.94 -17.51
N TYR A 163 15.72 22.15 -18.56
CA TYR A 163 16.22 22.16 -19.94
C TYR A 163 15.65 23.31 -20.76
N ASP A 164 16.48 23.85 -21.65
CA ASP A 164 16.07 24.79 -22.69
C ASP A 164 15.91 24.00 -24.00
N ALA A 165 14.70 24.03 -24.57
CA ALA A 165 14.38 23.31 -25.80
C ALA A 165 14.79 24.08 -27.07
N PHE A 166 15.25 25.32 -26.93
CA PHE A 166 15.35 26.27 -28.01
C PHE A 166 16.80 26.73 -28.20
N SER A 167 17.13 27.07 -29.45
CA SER A 167 18.42 27.70 -29.77
C SER A 167 18.35 29.20 -29.46
N SER A 168 18.05 29.56 -28.22
CA SER A 168 17.94 30.93 -27.73
C SER A 168 18.73 31.13 -26.44
N VAL A 169 18.80 32.38 -25.98
CA VAL A 169 19.42 32.75 -24.71
C VAL A 169 18.49 33.73 -24.03
N SER A 170 18.17 33.44 -22.77
CA SER A 170 17.40 34.37 -21.95
C SER A 170 18.10 35.72 -21.84
N ASP A 171 17.37 36.80 -22.13
CA ASP A 171 17.81 38.17 -21.96
C ASP A 171 17.93 38.59 -20.48
N ASN A 172 17.53 37.73 -19.55
CA ASN A 172 17.83 37.82 -18.12
C ASN A 172 18.01 36.44 -17.48
N ARG A 173 19.23 35.92 -17.57
CA ARG A 173 19.62 34.62 -17.00
C ARG A 173 19.46 34.55 -15.48
N ALA A 174 19.55 35.68 -14.78
CA ALA A 174 19.46 35.70 -13.31
C ALA A 174 18.06 35.31 -12.78
N THR A 175 17.03 35.37 -13.64
CA THR A 175 15.66 35.01 -13.30
C THR A 175 15.18 33.75 -14.02
N SER A 176 16.05 33.05 -14.74
CA SER A 176 15.73 31.88 -15.57
C SER A 176 16.27 30.62 -14.86
N PHE A 177 15.49 30.10 -13.92
CA PHE A 177 15.88 28.96 -13.07
C PHE A 177 14.68 28.20 -12.50
N GLY A 178 14.88 26.92 -12.19
CA GLY A 178 13.97 26.10 -11.39
C GLY A 178 14.48 25.91 -9.96
N LEU A 179 13.56 25.71 -9.02
CA LEU A 179 13.88 25.31 -7.64
C LEU A 179 13.07 24.06 -7.30
N VAL A 180 13.69 23.18 -6.52
CA VAL A 180 13.02 22.05 -5.86
C VAL A 180 13.30 22.15 -4.38
N ASP A 181 12.27 21.93 -3.58
CA ASP A 181 12.39 21.78 -2.14
C ASP A 181 11.64 20.52 -1.74
N ASN A 182 12.36 19.64 -1.07
CA ASN A 182 11.97 18.28 -0.70
C ASN A 182 11.69 17.36 -1.89
N ILE A 183 12.03 16.08 -1.70
CA ILE A 183 11.63 14.99 -2.59
C ILE A 183 11.26 13.80 -1.74
N ARG A 184 10.15 13.15 -2.09
CA ARG A 184 9.70 11.93 -1.44
C ARG A 184 9.31 10.92 -2.53
N VAL A 185 9.89 9.75 -2.45
CA VAL A 185 9.44 8.57 -3.21
C VAL A 185 8.68 7.70 -2.24
N VAL A 186 7.46 7.31 -2.62
CA VAL A 186 6.59 6.44 -1.82
C VAL A 186 6.16 5.31 -2.73
N GLU A 187 6.31 4.09 -2.23
CA GLU A 187 5.76 2.91 -2.89
C GLU A 187 4.23 2.99 -2.90
N ILE A 188 3.63 2.69 -4.05
CA ILE A 188 2.17 2.58 -4.18
C ILE A 188 1.84 1.09 -4.17
N ILE A 189 1.46 0.58 -3.01
CA ILE A 189 0.94 -0.79 -2.88
C ILE A 189 -0.53 -0.74 -3.32
N THR A 190 -0.81 -1.26 -4.52
CA THR A 190 -2.20 -1.46 -4.95
C THR A 190 -2.74 -2.68 -4.19
N PRO A 191 -3.85 -2.55 -3.45
CA PRO A 191 -4.42 -3.70 -2.75
C PRO A 191 -4.79 -4.83 -3.72
N LEU A 192 -4.60 -6.08 -3.28
CA LEU A 192 -5.14 -7.26 -3.94
C LEU A 192 -6.67 -7.25 -3.93
N PHE A 193 -7.25 -6.70 -2.86
CA PHE A 193 -8.68 -6.47 -2.70
C PHE A 193 -8.89 -5.33 -1.70
N GLY A 194 -9.99 -4.60 -1.80
CA GLY A 194 -10.35 -3.62 -0.78
C GLY A 194 -11.79 -3.14 -0.95
N ASP A 195 -12.41 -2.84 0.19
CA ASP A 195 -13.76 -2.31 0.28
C ASP A 195 -13.84 -1.37 1.48
N ASN A 196 -14.12 -0.10 1.22
CA ASN A 196 -14.30 0.91 2.26
C ASN A 196 -15.74 0.97 2.80
N PHE A 197 -16.65 0.15 2.25
CA PHE A 197 -18.04 0.02 2.68
C PHE A 197 -18.88 1.31 2.70
N ASP A 198 -18.40 2.39 2.07
CA ASP A 198 -19.12 3.67 1.95
C ASP A 198 -20.32 3.60 0.98
N ALA A 199 -20.49 2.48 0.30
CA ALA A 199 -21.62 2.15 -0.55
C ALA A 199 -22.10 0.72 -0.27
N ASP A 200 -23.30 0.38 -0.76
CA ASP A 200 -23.77 -1.01 -0.73
C ASP A 200 -22.93 -1.85 -1.71
N SER A 201 -21.98 -2.60 -1.15
CA SER A 201 -21.11 -3.54 -1.85
C SER A 201 -21.55 -5.00 -1.68
N SER A 202 -22.78 -5.27 -1.23
CA SER A 202 -23.25 -6.64 -0.94
C SER A 202 -23.14 -7.61 -2.13
N GLY A 203 -23.08 -7.12 -3.37
CA GLY A 203 -22.85 -7.94 -4.57
C GLY A 203 -21.41 -8.48 -4.71
N ASP A 204 -20.45 -7.88 -4.02
CA ASP A 204 -19.02 -8.25 -4.06
C ASP A 204 -18.67 -9.26 -2.96
N TRP A 205 -19.64 -9.65 -2.12
CA TRP A 205 -19.44 -10.53 -0.96
C TRP A 205 -20.36 -11.76 -1.00
N MET A 206 -19.78 -12.92 -0.70
CA MET A 206 -20.52 -14.13 -0.34
C MET A 206 -20.89 -14.06 1.14
N VAL A 207 -22.17 -14.26 1.45
CA VAL A 207 -22.68 -14.26 2.82
C VAL A 207 -23.06 -15.67 3.24
N HIS A 208 -22.44 -16.15 4.33
CA HIS A 208 -22.70 -17.46 4.91
C HIS A 208 -23.28 -17.31 6.30
N LYS A 209 -24.41 -17.97 6.56
CA LYS A 209 -25.17 -17.89 7.82
C LYS A 209 -25.45 -19.28 8.35
N SER A 210 -25.42 -19.45 9.67
CA SER A 210 -25.92 -20.65 10.35
C SER A 210 -27.43 -20.78 10.19
N THR A 211 -28.16 -19.71 10.49
CA THR A 211 -29.62 -19.62 10.40
C THR A 211 -30.08 -18.17 10.12
N ASP A 212 -31.40 -17.95 10.07
CA ASP A 212 -32.00 -16.61 10.01
C ASP A 212 -31.81 -15.79 11.31
N ASP A 213 -31.24 -16.41 12.35
CA ASP A 213 -30.90 -15.78 13.62
C ASP A 213 -29.60 -14.97 13.61
N THR A 214 -29.21 -14.54 12.41
CA THR A 214 -28.01 -13.78 12.13
C THR A 214 -28.28 -12.70 11.09
N ALA A 215 -27.59 -11.58 11.17
CA ALA A 215 -27.73 -10.49 10.22
C ALA A 215 -26.38 -9.91 9.79
N VAL A 216 -26.33 -9.50 8.53
CA VAL A 216 -25.30 -8.63 7.97
C VAL A 216 -26.02 -7.47 7.30
N THR A 217 -25.59 -6.24 7.60
CA THR A 217 -26.10 -5.03 6.97
C THR A 217 -24.92 -4.29 6.34
N PHE A 218 -24.90 -4.25 5.01
CA PHE A 218 -23.96 -3.43 4.23
C PHE A 218 -24.44 -1.98 4.18
N GLY A 219 -23.51 -1.03 4.15
CA GLY A 219 -23.85 0.40 4.12
C GLY A 219 -24.53 0.91 5.39
N TYR A 220 -24.23 0.31 6.55
CA TYR A 220 -24.82 0.70 7.83
C TYR A 220 -24.19 1.98 8.36
N ASP A 221 -25.01 3.01 8.62
CA ASP A 221 -24.56 4.25 9.27
C ASP A 221 -24.47 4.07 10.80
N TYR A 222 -23.28 3.71 11.30
CA TYR A 222 -23.04 3.46 12.72
C TYR A 222 -23.05 4.73 13.58
N SER A 223 -23.14 5.92 12.98
CA SER A 223 -23.41 7.16 13.73
C SER A 223 -24.79 7.12 14.41
N ALA A 224 -25.73 6.29 13.90
CA ALA A 224 -27.02 6.03 14.52
C ALA A 224 -26.90 5.44 15.93
N ASP A 225 -25.83 4.70 16.22
CA ASP A 225 -25.51 4.12 17.52
C ASP A 225 -24.57 5.02 18.35
N GLY A 226 -24.30 6.24 17.88
CA GLY A 226 -23.39 7.20 18.50
C GLY A 226 -21.90 6.81 18.42
N ILE A 227 -21.55 5.91 17.49
CA ILE A 227 -20.18 5.48 17.24
C ILE A 227 -19.50 6.51 16.31
N PRO A 228 -18.29 6.99 16.65
CA PRO A 228 -17.58 7.95 15.80
C PRO A 228 -17.07 7.29 14.51
N SER A 229 -16.71 8.09 13.50
CA SER A 229 -16.04 7.61 12.27
C SER A 229 -14.85 6.71 12.58
N ALA A 230 -14.68 5.63 11.80
CA ALA A 230 -13.49 4.79 11.88
C ALA A 230 -12.23 5.57 11.46
N PRO A 231 -11.04 5.21 11.97
CA PRO A 231 -9.81 5.96 11.76
C PRO A 231 -9.41 6.15 10.29
N ASN A 232 -9.78 5.22 9.40
CA ASN A 232 -9.39 5.24 7.99
C ASN A 232 -10.56 5.59 7.02
N SER A 233 -11.71 6.06 7.52
CA SER A 233 -12.91 6.26 6.69
C SER A 233 -13.06 7.69 6.13
N ASP A 234 -12.02 8.54 6.19
CA ASP A 234 -12.07 9.96 5.76
C ASP A 234 -13.27 10.77 6.32
N GLY A 235 -13.71 10.41 7.53
CA GLY A 235 -14.85 11.03 8.22
C GLY A 235 -16.22 10.44 7.89
N SER A 236 -16.29 9.40 7.07
CA SER A 236 -17.50 8.58 6.90
C SER A 236 -17.90 7.86 8.19
N THR A 237 -19.17 7.45 8.26
CA THR A 237 -19.72 6.62 9.35
C THR A 237 -20.46 5.40 8.82
N ILE A 238 -20.16 5.00 7.58
CA ILE A 238 -20.81 3.91 6.89
C ILE A 238 -19.90 2.69 6.93
N GLY A 239 -20.43 1.52 7.27
CA GLY A 239 -19.66 0.28 7.30
C GLY A 239 -20.54 -0.96 7.22
N ILE A 240 -20.00 -2.10 7.64
CA ILE A 240 -20.77 -3.34 7.79
C ILE A 240 -21.16 -3.53 9.25
N LYS A 241 -22.42 -3.89 9.50
CA LYS A 241 -22.88 -4.41 10.80
C LYS A 241 -23.12 -5.91 10.74
N LEU A 242 -22.58 -6.65 11.71
CA LEU A 242 -22.72 -8.10 11.86
C LEU A 242 -23.36 -8.42 13.21
N GLU A 243 -24.36 -9.31 13.20
CA GLU A 243 -25.15 -9.70 14.37
C GLU A 243 -25.36 -11.22 14.39
N ALA A 244 -25.27 -11.84 15.57
CA ALA A 244 -25.53 -13.25 15.80
C ALA A 244 -26.44 -13.43 17.03
N ASN A 245 -27.12 -14.58 17.11
CA ASN A 245 -28.11 -14.89 18.15
C ASN A 245 -29.22 -13.81 18.28
N ILE A 246 -29.80 -13.53 17.10
CA ILE A 246 -31.00 -12.76 16.74
C ILE A 246 -32.26 -12.85 17.61
N ALA A 247 -32.55 -14.02 18.13
CA ALA A 247 -33.86 -14.37 18.63
C ALA A 247 -33.81 -15.75 19.29
N ALA A 248 -34.95 -16.16 19.88
CA ALA A 248 -35.12 -17.53 20.32
C ALA A 248 -35.53 -18.44 19.13
N PRO A 249 -35.20 -19.75 19.15
CA PRO A 249 -34.55 -20.50 20.24
C PRO A 249 -33.03 -20.32 20.29
N THR A 250 -32.45 -20.47 21.48
CA THR A 250 -31.02 -20.24 21.67
C THR A 250 -30.17 -21.40 21.13
N GLY A 251 -29.22 -21.08 20.25
CA GLY A 251 -28.25 -21.98 19.66
C GLY A 251 -26.92 -21.26 19.46
N ALA A 252 -25.88 -21.99 19.04
CA ALA A 252 -24.68 -21.34 18.53
C ALA A 252 -25.00 -20.80 17.13
N GLU A 253 -24.71 -19.54 16.89
CA GLU A 253 -25.07 -18.83 15.65
C GLU A 253 -23.86 -18.08 15.12
N ALA A 254 -23.65 -18.12 13.81
CA ALA A 254 -22.50 -17.48 13.18
C ALA A 254 -22.86 -16.93 11.80
N ILE A 255 -22.20 -15.84 11.47
CA ILE A 255 -22.22 -15.24 10.14
C ILE A 255 -20.80 -14.92 9.71
N SER A 256 -20.44 -15.23 8.47
CA SER A 256 -19.17 -14.84 7.87
C SER A 256 -19.39 -14.38 6.44
N ILE A 257 -18.59 -13.40 6.02
CA ILE A 257 -18.59 -12.90 4.65
C ILE A 257 -17.19 -13.04 4.04
N SER A 258 -17.15 -13.41 2.76
CA SER A 258 -15.90 -13.55 1.98
C SER A 258 -16.05 -12.86 0.62
N PRO A 259 -15.00 -12.23 0.09
CA PRO A 259 -15.02 -11.66 -1.27
C PRO A 259 -15.45 -12.69 -2.33
N VAL A 260 -16.33 -12.30 -3.25
CA VAL A 260 -16.75 -13.17 -4.37
C VAL A 260 -15.54 -13.46 -5.26
N GLY A 261 -15.21 -14.75 -5.40
CA GLY A 261 -14.08 -15.19 -6.23
C GLY A 261 -12.70 -14.81 -5.67
N GLY A 262 -12.62 -14.39 -4.40
CA GLY A 262 -11.36 -14.10 -3.73
C GLY A 262 -10.45 -15.33 -3.66
N ASN A 263 -9.19 -15.14 -3.99
CA ASN A 263 -8.14 -16.16 -3.87
C ASN A 263 -6.78 -15.47 -3.80
N PHE A 264 -6.27 -15.29 -2.59
CA PHE A 264 -5.02 -14.61 -2.28
C PHE A 264 -3.89 -15.64 -2.14
N THR A 265 -2.77 -15.36 -2.79
CA THR A 265 -1.59 -16.22 -2.89
C THR A 265 -0.33 -15.41 -2.55
N GLY A 266 0.81 -16.08 -2.33
CA GLY A 266 2.01 -15.37 -1.90
C GLY A 266 1.85 -14.80 -0.49
N ASP A 267 2.64 -13.81 -0.11
CA ASP A 267 2.55 -13.20 1.21
C ASP A 267 1.69 -11.94 1.15
N TYR A 268 0.77 -11.83 2.11
CA TYR A 268 -0.26 -10.80 2.09
C TYR A 268 -0.68 -10.43 3.50
N GLN A 269 -1.25 -9.24 3.62
CA GLN A 269 -1.83 -8.76 4.87
C GLN A 269 -3.28 -8.36 4.65
N LEU A 270 -4.18 -8.90 5.47
CA LEU A 270 -5.54 -8.38 5.63
C LEU A 270 -5.55 -7.32 6.72
N ASN A 271 -6.08 -6.13 6.42
CA ASN A 271 -6.28 -5.04 7.37
C ASN A 271 -7.73 -4.57 7.34
N PHE A 272 -8.25 -4.16 8.50
CA PHE A 272 -9.56 -3.51 8.61
C PHE A 272 -9.70 -2.79 9.95
N ASP A 273 -10.64 -1.86 10.02
CA ASP A 273 -11.09 -1.25 11.27
C ASP A 273 -12.22 -2.08 11.87
N MET A 274 -12.05 -2.52 13.12
CA MET A 274 -12.99 -3.35 13.85
C MET A 274 -13.58 -2.56 15.03
N TRP A 275 -14.90 -2.62 15.18
CA TRP A 275 -15.57 -2.24 16.42
C TRP A 275 -16.34 -3.44 16.96
N VAL A 276 -16.15 -3.77 18.23
CA VAL A 276 -16.99 -4.78 18.90
C VAL A 276 -17.84 -4.07 19.93
N ASN A 277 -19.15 -4.06 19.70
CA ASN A 277 -20.09 -3.54 20.67
C ASN A 277 -20.39 -4.61 21.71
N ALA A 278 -20.83 -4.18 22.89
CA ALA A 278 -21.12 -5.10 23.98
C ALA A 278 -22.36 -4.67 24.75
N ASN A 279 -23.04 -5.64 25.34
CA ASN A 279 -24.12 -5.42 26.28
C ASN A 279 -23.61 -5.49 27.73
N GLY A 280 -24.03 -4.55 28.57
CA GLY A 280 -23.63 -4.43 29.97
C GLY A 280 -24.69 -4.92 30.98
N PRO A 281 -24.50 -4.66 32.28
CA PRO A 281 -23.56 -3.71 32.88
C PRO A 281 -22.10 -4.19 32.92
N PHE A 282 -21.17 -3.24 32.89
CA PHE A 282 -19.73 -3.52 32.85
C PHE A 282 -19.08 -3.45 34.24
N PRO A 283 -17.98 -4.19 34.49
CA PRO A 283 -17.19 -4.98 33.53
C PRO A 283 -17.72 -6.39 33.25
N GLY A 284 -18.79 -6.83 33.92
CA GLY A 284 -19.23 -8.23 33.85
C GLY A 284 -19.94 -8.64 32.56
N GLY A 285 -20.45 -7.67 31.80
CA GLY A 285 -21.33 -7.96 30.65
C GLY A 285 -22.78 -8.23 31.07
N GLY A 286 -23.69 -8.09 30.12
CA GLY A 286 -25.10 -8.44 30.26
C GLY A 286 -25.33 -9.95 30.20
N GLY A 287 -26.53 -10.40 30.52
CA GLY A 287 -26.87 -11.82 30.40
C GLY A 287 -26.78 -12.25 28.92
N GLY A 288 -25.95 -13.27 28.62
CA GLY A 288 -25.79 -13.79 27.25
C GLY A 288 -25.06 -12.85 26.28
N SER A 289 -24.24 -11.92 26.78
CA SER A 289 -23.60 -10.89 25.94
C SER A 289 -22.33 -11.35 25.21
N THR A 290 -21.79 -12.53 25.55
CA THR A 290 -20.46 -12.95 25.09
C THR A 290 -20.51 -13.51 23.68
N GLU A 291 -20.16 -12.65 22.73
CA GLU A 291 -20.14 -12.93 21.30
C GLU A 291 -18.75 -12.58 20.74
N PHE A 292 -18.36 -13.20 19.62
CA PHE A 292 -17.02 -13.07 19.04
C PHE A 292 -17.08 -12.37 17.71
N PHE A 293 -16.30 -11.30 17.56
CA PHE A 293 -15.87 -10.88 16.23
C PHE A 293 -14.86 -11.90 15.70
N THR A 294 -14.97 -12.28 14.44
CA THR A 294 -14.10 -13.29 13.82
C THR A 294 -13.53 -12.80 12.49
N ALA A 295 -12.31 -13.22 12.17
CA ALA A 295 -11.69 -12.98 10.87
C ALA A 295 -10.59 -14.01 10.61
N GLY A 296 -10.30 -14.27 9.34
CA GLY A 296 -9.30 -15.27 8.98
C GLY A 296 -8.91 -15.24 7.51
N VAL A 297 -7.95 -16.10 7.18
CA VAL A 297 -7.31 -16.18 5.88
C VAL A 297 -7.12 -17.64 5.45
N GLY A 298 -6.91 -17.85 4.15
CA GLY A 298 -6.68 -19.17 3.59
C GLY A 298 -7.92 -20.06 3.58
N THR A 299 -9.11 -19.49 3.71
CA THR A 299 -10.37 -20.23 3.56
C THR A 299 -10.70 -20.44 2.08
N THR A 300 -11.50 -21.45 1.74
CA THR A 300 -12.11 -21.54 0.41
C THR A 300 -13.16 -20.45 0.15
N GLY A 301 -13.72 -19.83 1.20
CA GLY A 301 -14.69 -18.74 1.12
C GLY A 301 -16.10 -19.15 0.66
N ASP A 302 -16.36 -20.45 0.51
CA ASP A 302 -17.64 -20.98 0.00
C ASP A 302 -18.56 -21.57 1.08
N HIS A 303 -18.19 -21.42 2.36
CA HIS A 303 -18.96 -21.90 3.50
C HIS A 303 -18.75 -21.04 4.75
N LEU A 304 -19.59 -21.30 5.76
CA LEU A 304 -19.57 -20.63 7.05
C LEU A 304 -18.32 -20.96 7.88
N GLN A 305 -17.65 -19.92 8.38
CA GLN A 305 -16.49 -20.06 9.27
C GLN A 305 -16.91 -19.96 10.73
N TRP A 306 -16.87 -21.10 11.42
CA TRP A 306 -17.20 -21.24 12.84
C TRP A 306 -16.62 -22.55 13.39
N ALA A 307 -16.72 -22.78 14.69
CA ALA A 307 -16.13 -23.97 15.34
C ALA A 307 -16.87 -25.28 14.99
N SER A 308 -16.72 -25.73 13.75
CA SER A 308 -17.31 -26.96 13.18
C SER A 308 -16.34 -27.66 12.24
N ASP A 309 -16.59 -28.93 11.94
CA ASP A 309 -15.72 -29.76 11.08
C ASP A 309 -15.60 -29.25 9.63
N ASN A 310 -16.49 -28.34 9.20
CA ASN A 310 -16.47 -27.79 7.86
C ASN A 310 -15.57 -26.57 7.71
N ALA A 311 -15.22 -25.88 8.80
CA ALA A 311 -14.35 -24.69 8.72
C ALA A 311 -12.93 -25.04 8.29
N ASP A 312 -12.29 -24.10 7.59
CA ASP A 312 -10.96 -24.25 7.00
C ASP A 312 -10.08 -23.00 7.26
N GLY A 313 -8.87 -23.01 6.71
CA GLY A 313 -7.91 -21.92 6.89
C GLY A 313 -7.44 -21.71 8.33
N ALA A 314 -6.89 -20.51 8.57
CA ALA A 314 -6.45 -20.02 9.86
C ALA A 314 -7.27 -18.78 10.24
N TRP A 315 -7.89 -18.81 11.42
CA TRP A 315 -8.79 -17.73 11.82
C TRP A 315 -8.80 -17.47 13.32
N PHE A 316 -9.35 -16.31 13.67
CA PHE A 316 -9.25 -15.74 14.99
C PHE A 316 -10.62 -15.23 15.46
N GLY A 317 -10.80 -15.18 16.77
CA GLY A 317 -12.00 -14.65 17.40
C GLY A 317 -11.68 -13.81 18.63
N VAL A 318 -12.38 -12.69 18.81
CA VAL A 318 -12.26 -11.83 20.00
C VAL A 318 -13.62 -11.41 20.55
N THR A 319 -13.79 -11.46 21.88
CA THR A 319 -14.97 -10.88 22.54
C THR A 319 -14.80 -9.39 22.82
N GLY A 320 -15.87 -8.62 22.71
CA GLY A 320 -15.84 -7.17 22.96
C GLY A 320 -15.64 -6.83 24.44
N GLU A 321 -16.30 -7.53 25.34
CA GLU A 321 -16.37 -7.24 26.78
C GLU A 321 -15.39 -8.04 27.64
N GLY A 322 -14.83 -9.12 27.10
CA GLY A 322 -13.89 -10.00 27.82
C GLY A 322 -14.55 -10.87 28.89
N GLY A 323 -15.80 -11.28 28.65
CA GLY A 323 -16.66 -12.02 29.59
C GLY A 323 -16.60 -13.54 29.44
N SER A 324 -15.77 -14.09 28.55
CA SER A 324 -15.85 -15.49 28.15
C SER A 324 -15.26 -16.48 29.17
N GLY A 325 -14.61 -15.96 30.23
CA GLY A 325 -14.00 -16.73 31.31
C GLY A 325 -13.00 -17.77 30.78
N ASN A 326 -13.07 -19.00 31.28
CA ASN A 326 -12.12 -20.06 30.89
C ASN A 326 -12.24 -20.50 29.41
N SER A 327 -13.25 -20.01 28.68
CA SER A 327 -13.38 -20.29 27.26
C SER A 327 -12.48 -19.40 26.39
N GLY A 328 -11.82 -18.38 26.97
CA GLY A 328 -10.85 -17.53 26.29
C GLY A 328 -11.51 -16.45 25.43
N ASP A 329 -11.15 -15.21 25.73
CA ASP A 329 -11.61 -14.00 25.04
C ASP A 329 -10.92 -13.84 23.69
N PHE A 330 -9.66 -14.30 23.60
CA PHE A 330 -8.88 -14.38 22.38
C PHE A 330 -8.78 -15.83 21.92
N ARG A 331 -9.23 -16.11 20.69
CA ARG A 331 -9.28 -17.45 20.11
C ARG A 331 -8.50 -17.49 18.81
N ALA A 332 -7.68 -18.52 18.65
CA ALA A 332 -7.02 -18.87 17.40
C ALA A 332 -7.50 -20.26 16.98
N HIS A 333 -7.74 -20.44 15.69
CA HIS A 333 -8.37 -21.63 15.13
C HIS A 333 -7.64 -22.08 13.86
N ILE A 334 -7.52 -23.40 13.71
CA ILE A 334 -7.10 -24.07 12.48
C ILE A 334 -8.28 -24.93 12.04
N GLY A 335 -8.92 -24.57 10.93
CA GLY A 335 -10.24 -25.07 10.57
C GLY A 335 -11.23 -24.98 11.74
N GLY A 336 -11.98 -26.04 12.02
CA GLY A 336 -12.88 -26.09 13.17
C GLY A 336 -12.21 -26.11 14.56
N ALA A 337 -10.91 -26.40 14.63
CA ALA A 337 -10.22 -26.69 15.89
C ALA A 337 -9.64 -25.42 16.53
N ARG A 338 -10.16 -25.08 17.71
CA ARG A 338 -9.59 -24.01 18.55
C ARG A 338 -8.28 -24.47 19.18
N GLN A 339 -7.27 -23.60 19.16
CA GLN A 339 -6.00 -23.84 19.83
C GLN A 339 -6.13 -23.71 21.35
N ASP A 340 -5.46 -24.63 22.06
CA ASP A 340 -5.37 -24.59 23.53
C ASP A 340 -4.42 -23.49 23.99
N ALA A 341 -4.55 -23.04 25.24
CA ALA A 341 -3.71 -21.95 25.76
C ALA A 341 -2.23 -22.36 25.81
N GLU A 342 -1.97 -23.64 26.08
CA GLU A 342 -0.66 -24.26 26.16
C GLU A 342 -0.03 -24.57 24.79
N SER A 343 -0.77 -24.35 23.68
CA SER A 343 -0.33 -24.71 22.32
C SER A 343 0.92 -23.96 21.86
N GLY A 344 1.19 -22.80 22.44
CA GLY A 344 2.20 -21.87 21.95
C GLY A 344 1.72 -20.94 20.84
N ALA A 345 0.42 -21.00 20.47
CA ALA A 345 -0.17 -20.10 19.48
C ALA A 345 -0.27 -18.64 19.96
N TYR A 346 -0.40 -18.41 21.27
CA TYR A 346 -0.71 -17.10 21.83
C TYR A 346 0.53 -16.34 22.28
N ALA A 347 0.61 -15.05 21.94
CA ALA A 347 1.73 -14.20 22.33
C ALA A 347 1.79 -13.97 23.86
N ALA A 348 0.65 -14.05 24.53
CA ALA A 348 0.53 -13.96 25.99
C ALA A 348 1.12 -15.18 26.75
N GLY A 349 1.65 -16.18 26.04
CA GLY A 349 2.37 -17.32 26.63
C GLY A 349 1.64 -18.65 26.47
N THR A 350 1.96 -19.59 27.39
CA THR A 350 1.49 -20.99 27.36
C THR A 350 0.75 -21.39 28.64
N THR A 351 0.21 -20.43 29.38
CA THR A 351 -0.53 -20.67 30.62
C THR A 351 -2.03 -20.59 30.36
N GLY A 352 -2.84 -21.19 31.24
CA GLY A 352 -4.30 -21.25 31.05
C GLY A 352 -4.99 -19.89 30.90
N ASP A 353 -4.36 -18.80 31.34
CA ASP A 353 -4.83 -17.42 31.21
C ASP A 353 -4.37 -16.72 29.92
N SER A 354 -3.49 -17.31 29.10
CA SER A 354 -2.96 -16.69 27.86
C SER A 354 -4.03 -16.37 26.80
N ARG A 355 -5.28 -16.80 27.00
CA ARG A 355 -6.44 -16.48 26.15
C ARG A 355 -7.39 -15.46 26.76
N ASN A 356 -7.20 -15.08 28.01
CA ASN A 356 -8.15 -14.26 28.76
C ASN A 356 -7.69 -12.81 28.76
N ASN A 357 -8.63 -11.88 28.59
CA ASN A 357 -8.40 -10.43 28.63
C ASN A 357 -7.61 -9.97 29.87
N THR A 358 -7.82 -10.62 31.01
CA THR A 358 -7.15 -10.30 32.28
C THR A 358 -5.63 -10.59 32.29
N ASN A 359 -5.09 -11.31 31.33
CA ASN A 359 -3.64 -11.49 31.20
C ASN A 359 -2.96 -10.14 30.93
N ALA A 360 -1.82 -9.89 31.58
CA ALA A 360 -1.11 -8.61 31.51
C ALA A 360 -0.79 -8.17 30.07
N HIS A 361 -0.50 -9.12 29.17
CA HIS A 361 -0.23 -8.84 27.75
C HIS A 361 -1.37 -8.06 27.07
N TYR A 362 -2.62 -8.42 27.39
CA TYR A 362 -3.81 -7.73 26.86
C TYR A 362 -4.24 -6.57 27.76
N ALA A 363 -4.20 -6.75 29.08
CA ALA A 363 -4.64 -5.74 30.05
C ALA A 363 -3.82 -4.45 29.99
N ASP A 364 -2.53 -4.54 29.69
CA ASP A 364 -1.65 -3.39 29.52
C ASP A 364 -1.84 -2.71 28.15
N ALA A 365 -2.24 -3.47 27.13
CA ALA A 365 -2.46 -2.99 25.77
C ALA A 365 -3.83 -2.31 25.57
N PHE A 366 -4.90 -2.92 26.11
CA PHE A 366 -6.27 -2.49 25.87
C PHE A 366 -6.89 -1.96 27.15
N LEU A 367 -6.84 -0.64 27.34
CA LEU A 367 -7.46 -0.02 28.50
C LEU A 367 -9.00 -0.07 28.37
N GLY A 368 -9.67 -0.36 29.49
CA GLY A 368 -11.12 -0.46 29.56
C GLY A 368 -11.83 0.81 29.09
N GLN A 369 -12.81 0.64 28.20
CA GLN A 369 -13.60 1.73 27.60
C GLN A 369 -15.00 1.80 28.19
N ILE A 370 -15.64 2.96 28.07
CA ILE A 370 -17.05 3.17 28.40
C ILE A 370 -17.91 3.09 27.13
N PRO A 371 -19.19 2.70 27.23
CA PRO A 371 -20.07 2.69 26.07
C PRO A 371 -20.26 4.08 25.46
N PRO A 372 -20.56 4.18 24.15
CA PRO A 372 -20.90 5.45 23.52
C PRO A 372 -21.99 6.20 24.28
N ALA A 373 -21.85 7.53 24.40
CA ALA A 373 -22.74 8.35 25.22
C ALA A 373 -24.22 8.23 24.81
N ALA A 374 -24.49 8.07 23.51
CA ALA A 374 -25.84 7.84 23.00
C ALA A 374 -26.43 6.51 23.49
N GLN A 375 -25.62 5.44 23.52
CA GLN A 375 -26.04 4.13 24.02
C GLN A 375 -26.24 4.14 25.54
N ALA A 376 -25.33 4.80 26.30
CA ALA A 376 -25.49 4.99 27.74
C ALA A 376 -26.78 5.75 28.09
N ALA A 377 -27.16 6.73 27.27
CA ALA A 377 -28.40 7.49 27.43
C ALA A 377 -29.65 6.67 27.04
N ALA A 378 -29.56 5.86 25.98
CA ALA A 378 -30.65 5.02 25.50
C ALA A 378 -30.94 3.83 26.43
N PHE A 379 -29.90 3.28 27.07
CA PHE A 379 -29.99 2.08 27.92
C PHE A 379 -29.34 2.30 29.30
N PRO A 380 -29.84 3.23 30.14
CA PRO A 380 -29.17 3.68 31.35
C PRO A 380 -28.97 2.60 32.43
N ASP A 381 -29.80 1.55 32.42
CA ASP A 381 -29.71 0.43 33.37
C ASP A 381 -28.79 -0.71 32.90
N LYS A 382 -28.36 -0.67 31.63
CA LYS A 382 -27.58 -1.74 30.98
C LYS A 382 -26.20 -1.25 30.52
N GLN A 383 -26.14 -0.09 29.88
CA GLN A 383 -24.92 0.52 29.35
C GLN A 383 -24.26 1.42 30.40
N ILE A 384 -23.88 0.82 31.53
CA ILE A 384 -23.28 1.51 32.68
C ILE A 384 -21.96 0.86 33.09
N GLY A 385 -21.00 1.68 33.51
CA GLY A 385 -19.67 1.25 33.91
C GLY A 385 -18.66 1.32 32.75
N ALA A 386 -17.50 0.71 32.96
CA ALA A 386 -16.44 0.57 31.97
C ALA A 386 -16.07 -0.90 31.81
N LEU A 387 -15.68 -1.29 30.60
CA LEU A 387 -15.10 -2.59 30.31
C LEU A 387 -13.86 -2.85 31.18
N ALA A 388 -13.55 -4.12 31.42
CA ALA A 388 -12.28 -4.50 32.04
C ALA A 388 -11.10 -4.17 31.12
N SER A 389 -9.93 -3.88 31.69
CA SER A 389 -8.69 -3.88 30.91
C SER A 389 -8.48 -5.22 30.23
N GLY A 390 -7.98 -5.18 28.99
CA GLY A 390 -7.80 -6.31 28.08
C GLY A 390 -8.98 -6.55 27.16
N ALA A 391 -10.14 -5.93 27.42
CA ALA A 391 -11.29 -5.96 26.52
C ALA A 391 -11.10 -5.00 25.34
N VAL A 392 -11.48 -5.42 24.13
CA VAL A 392 -11.25 -4.65 22.90
C VAL A 392 -12.41 -3.72 22.53
N GLY A 393 -13.59 -3.92 23.12
CA GLY A 393 -14.83 -3.25 22.73
C GLY A 393 -14.88 -1.76 23.03
N PHE A 394 -15.90 -1.11 22.46
CA PHE A 394 -16.16 0.35 22.52
C PHE A 394 -15.01 1.27 22.07
N ALA A 395 -14.13 0.74 21.23
CA ALA A 395 -13.13 1.52 20.51
C ALA A 395 -12.96 0.92 19.11
N TRP A 396 -12.64 1.77 18.14
CA TRP A 396 -12.13 1.30 16.86
C TRP A 396 -10.75 0.70 17.08
N ARG A 397 -10.56 -0.50 16.54
CA ARG A 397 -9.33 -1.28 16.63
C ARG A 397 -8.83 -1.57 15.24
N GLN A 398 -7.55 -1.29 14.99
CA GLN A 398 -6.93 -1.67 13.72
C GLN A 398 -6.50 -3.13 13.80
N VAL A 399 -7.10 -3.97 12.98
CA VAL A 399 -6.78 -5.39 12.92
C VAL A 399 -5.87 -5.65 11.74
N SER A 400 -4.82 -6.44 11.94
CA SER A 400 -4.03 -7.02 10.85
C SER A 400 -3.94 -8.54 11.00
N ILE A 401 -4.16 -9.27 9.91
CA ILE A 401 -3.83 -10.69 9.80
C ILE A 401 -2.81 -10.82 8.67
N THR A 402 -1.57 -11.11 9.06
CA THR A 402 -0.42 -11.18 8.16
C THR A 402 -0.09 -12.63 7.87
N LYS A 403 -0.14 -13.02 6.61
CA LYS A 403 0.36 -14.31 6.12
C LYS A 403 1.74 -14.09 5.50
N ILE A 404 2.76 -14.74 6.08
CA ILE A 404 4.13 -14.79 5.54
C ILE A 404 4.57 -16.25 5.50
N GLY A 405 4.95 -16.73 4.32
CA GLY A 405 5.25 -18.13 4.06
C GLY A 405 4.13 -19.05 4.58
N ASP A 406 4.46 -19.89 5.55
CA ASP A 406 3.57 -20.86 6.18
C ASP A 406 3.00 -20.42 7.55
N SER A 407 3.11 -19.12 7.85
CA SER A 407 2.73 -18.54 9.14
C SER A 407 1.67 -17.46 8.98
N VAL A 408 0.68 -17.44 9.88
CA VAL A 408 -0.38 -16.42 9.96
C VAL A 408 -0.33 -15.77 11.33
N THR A 409 -0.10 -14.46 11.37
CA THR A 409 -0.01 -13.67 12.60
C THR A 409 -1.15 -12.68 12.70
N TRP A 410 -1.86 -12.69 13.81
CA TRP A 410 -2.94 -11.76 14.12
C TRP A 410 -2.48 -10.69 15.10
N THR A 411 -2.74 -9.43 14.75
CA THR A 411 -2.48 -8.26 15.59
C THR A 411 -3.73 -7.39 15.73
N ILE A 412 -3.84 -6.70 16.86
CA ILE A 412 -4.85 -5.66 17.11
C ILE A 412 -4.11 -4.44 17.66
N ASP A 413 -4.28 -3.28 17.05
CA ASP A 413 -3.56 -2.03 17.37
C ASP A 413 -2.03 -2.23 17.40
N GLY A 414 -1.51 -3.10 16.52
CA GLY A 414 -0.10 -3.47 16.47
C GLY A 414 0.38 -4.44 17.57
N VAL A 415 -0.50 -4.84 18.50
CA VAL A 415 -0.19 -5.85 19.52
C VAL A 415 -0.43 -7.23 18.96
N THR A 416 0.61 -8.06 18.90
CA THR A 416 0.50 -9.47 18.48
C THR A 416 -0.36 -10.24 19.47
N ILE A 417 -1.40 -10.91 18.96
CA ILE A 417 -2.31 -11.72 19.77
C ILE A 417 -1.95 -13.20 19.63
N ALA A 418 -1.87 -13.69 18.39
CA ALA A 418 -1.59 -15.08 18.11
C ALA A 418 -0.85 -15.27 16.78
N THR A 419 -0.07 -16.35 16.71
CA THR A 419 0.61 -16.81 15.50
C THR A 419 0.29 -18.28 15.28
N LEU A 420 -0.26 -18.60 14.12
CA LEU A 420 -0.55 -19.94 13.66
C LEU A 420 0.46 -20.34 12.61
N GLY A 421 1.19 -21.44 12.86
CA GLY A 421 2.07 -22.05 11.88
C GLY A 421 1.74 -23.53 11.72
N GLN A 422 2.26 -24.14 10.65
CA GLN A 422 1.94 -25.53 10.28
C GLN A 422 2.32 -26.57 11.36
N ALA A 423 3.19 -26.20 12.32
CA ALA A 423 3.52 -27.06 13.46
C ALA A 423 2.34 -27.25 14.45
N LEU A 424 1.35 -26.35 14.46
CA LEU A 424 0.17 -26.42 15.32
C LEU A 424 -0.98 -27.21 14.69
N GLY A 425 -0.98 -27.35 13.37
CA GLY A 425 -1.98 -28.06 12.58
C GLY A 425 -1.86 -27.69 11.11
N ALA A 426 -2.33 -28.57 10.23
CA ALA A 426 -2.32 -28.30 8.79
C ALA A 426 -3.48 -27.38 8.39
N PHE A 427 -3.19 -26.33 7.63
CA PHE A 427 -4.17 -25.47 7.00
C PHE A 427 -3.65 -24.91 5.68
N THR A 428 -4.58 -24.45 4.85
CA THR A 428 -4.30 -23.67 3.65
C THR A 428 -3.93 -22.25 4.05
N THR A 429 -2.77 -21.79 3.59
CA THR A 429 -2.27 -20.41 3.79
C THR A 429 -2.63 -19.51 2.60
N GLU A 430 -2.94 -20.12 1.46
CA GLU A 430 -3.50 -19.48 0.27
C GLU A 430 -5.02 -19.73 0.20
N GLY A 431 -5.75 -18.79 -0.38
CA GLY A 431 -7.20 -18.85 -0.48
C GLY A 431 -7.85 -17.50 -0.19
N ASN A 432 -9.13 -17.52 0.08
CA ASN A 432 -9.92 -16.35 0.39
C ASN A 432 -9.72 -15.88 1.85
N ILE A 433 -10.23 -14.69 2.15
CA ILE A 433 -10.34 -14.14 3.50
C ILE A 433 -11.79 -14.15 3.97
N PHE A 434 -12.01 -13.99 5.26
CA PHE A 434 -13.34 -13.68 5.78
C PHE A 434 -13.29 -12.73 6.98
N VAL A 435 -14.40 -12.03 7.19
CA VAL A 435 -14.76 -11.38 8.46
C VAL A 435 -16.16 -11.85 8.87
N GLY A 436 -16.45 -11.89 10.16
CA GLY A 436 -17.67 -12.51 10.67
C GLY A 436 -17.96 -12.22 12.13
N TYR A 437 -19.06 -12.77 12.61
CA TYR A 437 -19.52 -12.65 13.99
C TYR A 437 -20.13 -13.97 14.47
N TYR A 438 -19.80 -14.37 15.69
CA TYR A 438 -20.04 -15.73 16.18
C TYR A 438 -20.45 -15.73 17.65
N ASP A 439 -21.65 -16.21 17.93
CA ASP A 439 -22.05 -16.63 19.27
C ASP A 439 -21.83 -18.15 19.42
N ALA A 440 -20.87 -18.51 20.26
CA ALA A 440 -20.52 -19.91 20.52
C ALA A 440 -21.44 -20.59 21.55
N PHE A 441 -22.39 -19.86 22.12
CA PHE A 441 -23.14 -20.28 23.30
C PHE A 441 -24.63 -20.38 22.98
N SER A 442 -25.34 -21.21 23.75
CA SER A 442 -26.80 -21.32 23.65
C SER A 442 -27.48 -20.23 24.50
N SER A 443 -27.17 -18.96 24.26
CA SER A 443 -27.69 -17.81 25.02
C SER A 443 -27.91 -16.59 24.16
N VAL A 444 -29.06 -15.92 24.27
CA VAL A 444 -29.30 -14.64 23.61
C VAL A 444 -28.99 -13.50 24.57
N SER A 445 -28.34 -12.45 24.06
CA SER A 445 -28.09 -11.22 24.79
C SER A 445 -29.38 -10.59 25.32
N ASP A 446 -29.39 -10.22 26.60
CA ASP A 446 -30.52 -9.54 27.22
C ASP A 446 -30.69 -8.07 26.76
N ASN A 447 -29.82 -7.60 25.86
CA ASN A 447 -30.01 -6.40 25.04
C ASN A 447 -29.29 -6.54 23.68
N GLN A 448 -29.97 -7.20 22.75
CA GLN A 448 -29.47 -7.42 21.41
C GLN A 448 -29.18 -6.16 20.59
N ALA A 449 -29.88 -5.05 20.85
CA ALA A 449 -29.61 -3.79 20.15
C ALA A 449 -28.17 -3.28 20.36
N THR A 450 -27.46 -3.82 21.36
CA THR A 450 -26.07 -3.50 21.66
C THR A 450 -25.09 -4.67 21.49
N SER A 451 -25.56 -5.80 20.94
CA SER A 451 -24.75 -6.99 20.62
C SER A 451 -24.49 -7.05 19.12
N PHE A 452 -23.34 -6.53 18.69
CA PHE A 452 -22.95 -6.53 17.28
C PHE A 452 -21.46 -6.25 17.09
N GLY A 453 -20.92 -6.66 15.94
CA GLY A 453 -19.63 -6.22 15.42
C GLY A 453 -19.80 -5.26 14.25
N LEU A 454 -18.84 -4.34 14.08
CA LEU A 454 -18.71 -3.54 12.87
C LEU A 454 -17.36 -3.76 12.20
N VAL A 455 -17.36 -3.65 10.88
CA VAL A 455 -16.17 -3.62 10.03
C VAL A 455 -16.21 -2.40 9.15
N ASP A 456 -15.08 -1.72 9.03
CA ASP A 456 -14.87 -0.63 8.10
C ASP A 456 -13.48 -0.74 7.45
N ASN A 457 -13.26 -0.11 6.29
CA ASN A 457 -11.97 0.04 5.62
C ASN A 457 -11.17 -1.27 5.43
N LEU A 458 -11.83 -2.31 4.90
CA LEU A 458 -11.17 -3.60 4.69
C LEU A 458 -10.27 -3.54 3.46
N VAL A 459 -9.04 -4.04 3.60
CA VAL A 459 -8.05 -4.07 2.52
C VAL A 459 -7.15 -5.29 2.65
N VAL A 460 -6.79 -5.89 1.52
CA VAL A 460 -5.78 -6.94 1.42
C VAL A 460 -4.60 -6.40 0.63
N HIS A 461 -3.44 -6.30 1.26
CA HIS A 461 -2.21 -5.86 0.64
C HIS A 461 -1.36 -7.06 0.22
N ASP A 462 -0.79 -6.97 -0.99
CA ASP A 462 0.35 -7.79 -1.37
C ASP A 462 1.57 -7.31 -0.57
N LEU A 463 2.27 -8.22 0.08
CA LEU A 463 3.54 -7.92 0.75
C LEU A 463 4.75 -8.21 -0.14
N GLY A 464 4.50 -8.66 -1.38
CA GLY A 464 5.50 -9.25 -2.25
C GLY A 464 5.66 -10.74 -1.96
N ALA A 465 6.30 -11.47 -2.87
CA ALA A 465 7.00 -12.66 -2.43
C ALA A 465 8.09 -12.21 -1.45
N ASP A 466 8.43 -13.03 -0.45
CA ASP A 466 9.77 -13.01 0.16
C ASP A 466 10.81 -13.33 -0.94
N ASP A 467 10.95 -12.44 -1.93
CA ASP A 467 12.15 -12.29 -2.75
C ASP A 467 13.17 -11.65 -1.81
N GLU A 468 13.64 -12.42 -0.81
CA GLU A 468 14.94 -12.16 -0.22
C GLU A 468 15.90 -12.01 -1.40
N GLU A 469 16.33 -10.77 -1.69
CA GLU A 469 17.11 -10.48 -2.88
C GLU A 469 18.26 -11.48 -2.98
N ALA A 470 18.43 -12.08 -4.16
CA ALA A 470 19.48 -13.06 -4.36
C ALA A 470 20.85 -12.41 -4.08
N VAL A 471 21.47 -12.74 -2.95
CA VAL A 471 22.81 -12.29 -2.61
C VAL A 471 23.80 -13.31 -3.13
N LEU A 472 24.58 -12.91 -4.13
CA LEU A 472 25.73 -13.67 -4.59
C LEU A 472 27.02 -13.19 -3.94
N GLU A 473 27.71 -14.08 -3.24
CA GLU A 473 29.05 -13.81 -2.69
C GLU A 473 30.09 -14.72 -3.34
N ILE A 474 31.18 -14.13 -3.85
CA ILE A 474 32.32 -14.90 -4.33
C ILE A 474 33.09 -15.41 -3.11
N THR A 475 32.88 -16.67 -2.76
CA THR A 475 33.46 -17.30 -1.56
C THR A 475 34.87 -17.81 -1.80
N THR A 476 35.25 -18.12 -3.04
CA THR A 476 36.59 -18.61 -3.37
C THR A 476 36.99 -18.21 -4.78
N ILE A 477 38.27 -17.85 -4.95
CA ILE A 477 38.91 -17.67 -6.25
C ILE A 477 40.16 -18.55 -6.30
N ASN A 478 40.16 -19.53 -7.19
CA ASN A 478 41.29 -20.42 -7.45
C ASN A 478 41.88 -20.07 -8.82
N VAL A 479 43.18 -19.77 -8.85
CA VAL A 479 43.91 -19.50 -10.09
C VAL A 479 44.87 -20.64 -10.37
N SER A 480 44.74 -21.24 -11.54
CA SER A 480 45.65 -22.27 -12.07
C SER A 480 46.43 -21.73 -13.28
N GLU A 481 47.37 -22.52 -13.79
CA GLU A 481 48.20 -22.15 -14.95
C GLU A 481 47.35 -21.77 -16.18
N ASN A 482 46.15 -22.35 -16.34
CA ASN A 482 45.32 -22.18 -17.54
C ASN A 482 43.88 -21.71 -17.26
N SER A 483 43.45 -21.63 -16.00
CA SER A 483 42.08 -21.27 -15.65
C SER A 483 41.96 -20.46 -14.37
N VAL A 484 40.88 -19.69 -14.28
CA VAL A 484 40.36 -19.12 -13.03
C VAL A 484 39.04 -19.81 -12.72
N GLU A 485 38.90 -20.31 -11.49
CA GLU A 485 37.67 -20.89 -10.96
C GLU A 485 37.17 -20.01 -9.81
N LEU A 486 35.90 -19.61 -9.85
CA LEU A 486 35.22 -18.90 -8.77
C LEU A 486 34.12 -19.78 -8.21
N ARG A 487 34.02 -19.84 -6.87
CA ARG A 487 32.84 -20.36 -6.17
C ARG A 487 32.02 -19.19 -5.70
N VAL A 488 30.72 -19.27 -5.94
CA VAL A 488 29.75 -18.24 -5.62
C VAL A 488 28.69 -18.87 -4.75
N SER A 489 28.49 -18.39 -3.53
CA SER A 489 27.34 -18.80 -2.72
C SER A 489 26.12 -17.98 -3.09
N LEU A 490 24.95 -18.61 -3.06
CA LEU A 490 23.65 -17.95 -3.17
C LEU A 490 22.97 -17.98 -1.80
N ALA A 491 22.54 -16.81 -1.32
CA ALA A 491 21.68 -16.67 -0.15
C ALA A 491 20.48 -15.80 -0.53
N GLY A 492 19.27 -16.24 -0.17
CA GLY A 492 18.03 -15.61 -0.66
C GLY A 492 17.78 -15.89 -2.15
N GLY A 493 16.50 -15.95 -2.54
CA GLY A 493 16.06 -16.12 -3.93
C GLY A 493 16.48 -17.42 -4.63
N ASP A 494 16.06 -17.56 -5.90
CA ASP A 494 16.40 -18.67 -6.79
C ASP A 494 17.04 -18.15 -8.09
N LEU A 495 18.24 -18.64 -8.42
CA LEU A 495 18.93 -18.34 -9.68
C LEU A 495 19.30 -19.61 -10.44
N SER A 496 19.27 -19.54 -11.77
CA SER A 496 19.75 -20.59 -12.67
C SER A 496 21.11 -20.20 -13.28
N PRO A 497 21.97 -21.17 -13.66
CA PRO A 497 23.28 -20.87 -14.26
C PRO A 497 23.24 -19.96 -15.49
N GLY A 498 22.13 -19.97 -16.25
CA GLY A 498 21.95 -19.14 -17.44
C GLY A 498 21.73 -17.66 -17.15
N GLN A 499 21.45 -17.29 -15.89
CA GLN A 499 21.28 -15.90 -15.46
C GLN A 499 22.61 -15.28 -15.01
N LEU A 500 23.63 -16.09 -14.74
CA LEU A 500 24.92 -15.61 -14.28
C LEU A 500 25.91 -15.46 -15.44
N SER A 501 26.72 -14.40 -15.39
CA SER A 501 27.86 -14.24 -16.28
C SER A 501 29.08 -13.70 -15.54
N LEU A 502 30.27 -14.18 -15.90
CA LEU A 502 31.52 -13.64 -15.38
C LEU A 502 31.93 -12.44 -16.22
N GLN A 503 32.10 -11.30 -15.57
CA GLN A 503 32.65 -10.11 -16.20
C GLN A 503 34.02 -9.79 -15.63
N SER A 504 34.84 -9.12 -16.44
CA SER A 504 36.17 -8.70 -16.01
C SER A 504 36.53 -7.30 -16.49
N MET A 505 37.49 -6.70 -15.80
CA MET A 505 38.17 -5.47 -16.22
C MET A 505 39.69 -5.60 -15.99
N ALA A 506 40.48 -4.91 -16.82
CA ALA A 506 41.94 -4.94 -16.74
C ALA A 506 42.54 -3.91 -15.77
N ALA A 507 41.80 -2.84 -15.44
CA ALA A 507 42.25 -1.79 -14.53
C ALA A 507 41.05 -1.15 -13.81
N LEU A 508 41.22 -0.83 -12.52
CA LEU A 508 40.20 -0.17 -11.71
C LEU A 508 39.76 1.15 -12.37
N GLY A 509 38.45 1.36 -12.49
CA GLY A 509 37.84 2.52 -13.14
C GLY A 509 37.49 2.32 -14.62
N GLY A 510 37.78 1.15 -15.21
CA GLY A 510 37.32 0.77 -16.55
C GLY A 510 35.93 0.12 -16.56
N ALA A 511 35.35 -0.02 -17.75
CA ALA A 511 34.11 -0.76 -17.96
C ALA A 511 34.34 -2.28 -17.84
N PHE A 512 33.40 -2.99 -17.22
CA PHE A 512 33.38 -4.44 -17.20
C PHE A 512 32.87 -5.00 -18.54
N ALA A 513 33.47 -6.10 -19.00
CA ALA A 513 33.02 -6.84 -20.16
C ALA A 513 32.94 -8.34 -19.86
N ASP A 514 32.05 -9.05 -20.56
CA ASP A 514 31.86 -10.50 -20.40
C ASP A 514 33.14 -11.26 -20.75
N VAL A 515 33.50 -12.24 -19.92
CA VAL A 515 34.67 -13.10 -20.14
C VAL A 515 34.32 -14.17 -21.16
N THR A 516 34.95 -14.10 -22.32
CA THR A 516 34.74 -15.09 -23.39
C THR A 516 35.18 -16.48 -22.93
N LYS A 517 34.33 -17.49 -23.16
CA LYS A 517 34.51 -18.90 -22.73
C LYS A 517 34.44 -19.13 -21.22
N ALA A 518 33.87 -18.22 -20.45
CA ALA A 518 33.43 -18.54 -19.09
C ALA A 518 32.24 -19.51 -19.14
N SER A 519 32.20 -20.45 -18.19
CA SER A 519 31.07 -21.37 -17.98
C SER A 519 30.58 -21.29 -16.54
N VAL A 520 29.27 -21.45 -16.34
CA VAL A 520 28.63 -21.47 -15.02
C VAL A 520 27.95 -22.83 -14.84
N GLU A 521 28.22 -23.46 -13.70
CA GLU A 521 27.64 -24.74 -13.30
C GLU A 521 26.99 -24.58 -11.92
N ALA A 522 25.80 -25.13 -11.73
CA ALA A 522 25.16 -25.16 -10.41
C ALA A 522 25.87 -26.15 -9.49
N GLU A 523 26.00 -25.80 -8.22
CA GLU A 523 26.48 -26.68 -7.17
C GLU A 523 25.69 -26.50 -5.87
N ALA A 524 25.89 -27.38 -4.90
CA ALA A 524 25.18 -27.28 -3.62
C ALA A 524 25.50 -25.94 -2.93
N GLY A 525 24.48 -25.10 -2.74
CA GLY A 525 24.62 -23.79 -2.10
C GLY A 525 25.06 -22.64 -3.01
N GLY A 526 25.11 -22.84 -4.34
CA GLY A 526 25.40 -21.75 -5.29
C GLY A 526 25.94 -22.22 -6.64
N PHE A 527 27.03 -21.60 -7.11
CA PHE A 527 27.56 -21.80 -8.46
C PHE A 527 29.07 -21.90 -8.51
N LYS A 528 29.56 -22.70 -9.44
CA LYS A 528 30.95 -22.73 -9.88
C LYS A 528 31.07 -22.06 -11.24
N ILE A 529 31.95 -21.07 -11.33
CA ILE A 529 32.26 -20.36 -12.56
C ILE A 529 33.70 -20.67 -12.97
N THR A 530 33.90 -21.15 -14.21
CA THR A 530 35.24 -21.44 -14.75
C THR A 530 35.52 -20.56 -15.95
N ALA A 531 36.69 -19.92 -16.00
CA ALA A 531 37.13 -19.09 -17.11
C ALA A 531 38.60 -19.35 -17.48
N PRO A 532 39.04 -19.02 -18.72
CA PRO A 532 40.45 -19.07 -19.09
C PRO A 532 41.31 -18.13 -18.23
N ALA A 533 42.57 -18.50 -17.99
CA ALA A 533 43.52 -17.61 -17.31
C ALA A 533 43.78 -16.32 -18.13
N PRO A 534 43.99 -15.16 -17.47
CA PRO A 534 44.37 -13.93 -18.15
C PRO A 534 45.67 -14.10 -18.97
N ASN A 535 45.69 -13.56 -20.19
CA ASN A 535 46.86 -13.66 -21.09
C ASN A 535 48.10 -12.89 -20.59
N ALA A 536 47.94 -11.92 -19.69
CA ALA A 536 48.98 -11.31 -18.83
C ALA A 536 48.38 -10.12 -18.04
N GLY A 537 48.89 -9.85 -16.82
CA GLY A 537 48.53 -8.69 -16.00
C GLY A 537 47.50 -8.96 -14.90
N GLN A 538 47.20 -7.95 -14.10
CA GLN A 538 46.15 -8.00 -13.07
C GLN A 538 44.77 -7.92 -13.75
N GLN A 539 43.81 -8.69 -13.24
CA GLN A 539 42.42 -8.67 -13.72
C GLN A 539 41.47 -8.66 -12.51
N PHE A 540 40.39 -7.90 -12.62
CA PHE A 540 39.34 -7.81 -11.61
C PHE A 540 38.09 -8.47 -12.17
N TYR A 541 37.43 -9.30 -11.36
CA TYR A 541 36.24 -10.04 -11.75
C TYR A 541 35.02 -9.58 -10.96
N ARG A 542 33.86 -9.65 -11.60
CA ARG A 542 32.57 -9.63 -10.92
C ARG A 542 31.64 -10.67 -11.52
N VAL A 543 30.68 -11.12 -10.74
CA VAL A 543 29.55 -11.90 -11.23
C VAL A 543 28.41 -10.94 -11.50
N LYS A 544 27.88 -10.97 -12.73
CA LYS A 544 26.64 -10.29 -13.09
C LYS A 544 25.52 -11.34 -13.02
N PHE A 545 24.43 -11.00 -12.36
CA PHE A 545 23.23 -11.83 -12.22
C PHE A 545 22.00 -10.94 -12.39
#